data_AF-A0A917AD24-F1
#
_entry.id   AF-A0A917AD24-F1
#
_cell.length_a   1.000
_cell.length_b   1.000
_cell.length_c   1.000
_cell.angle_alpha   90.00
_cell.angle_beta   90.00
_cell.angle_gamma   90.00
#
_symmetry.space_group_name_H-M   'P 1'
#
loop_
_entity.id
_entity.type
_entity.pdbx_description
1 polymer ?
#
loop_
_entity_poly.entity_id
_entity_poly.type
_entity_poly.pdbx_seq_one_letter_code
_entity_poly.pdbx_strand_id
1 'polypeptide(L)'
;MPRPSQLSESPLPLFNGAPVAAATKVPSYIGDHRARLRERFLSGGADAMPDYELLEMVLFRANARRDMKPLGRKLLDTFGSFNGVITASRADLLRVDGVGLSLVTELKLIEAAAQRMLRNRVINKPVLSSWQALLDYCQTAMAHRDTEQFRILFLDRKNLLVADEPQAQGTVDHVPVYPREVVKRALELNASAIILVHNHPSGDPTPSESDITMTRQIVEAAEVMGVTVHDHLVIGKGDSFSFRSNGLF
;
A
#
# COMPACT_ATOMS: atom_id res chain seq x y z
N MET A 1 -4.26 57.89 37.86
CA MET A 1 -3.47 58.44 36.73
C MET A 1 -2.03 58.55 37.17
N PRO A 2 -1.19 57.59 36.76
CA PRO A 2 -0.08 57.91 35.86
C PRO A 2 0.11 56.84 34.75
N ARG A 3 0.55 57.28 33.56
CA ARG A 3 0.86 56.43 32.40
C ARG A 3 2.17 55.67 32.61
N PRO A 4 2.25 54.35 32.33
CA PRO A 4 3.53 53.67 32.14
C PRO A 4 4.03 53.79 30.69
N SER A 5 5.33 54.05 30.61
CA SER A 5 6.33 53.83 29.56
C SER A 5 5.89 53.42 28.14
N GLN A 6 6.35 54.22 27.18
CA GLN A 6 6.44 53.92 25.75
C GLN A 6 7.20 52.61 25.51
N LEU A 7 6.51 51.62 24.92
CA LEU A 7 7.15 50.60 24.10
C LEU A 7 7.17 51.15 22.67
N SER A 8 8.37 51.34 22.12
CA SER A 8 8.56 51.73 20.73
C SER A 8 8.17 50.58 19.80
N GLU A 9 7.04 50.70 19.11
CA GLU A 9 6.75 49.86 17.95
C GLU A 9 7.54 50.40 16.75
N SER A 10 8.59 49.68 16.37
CA SER A 10 9.23 49.87 15.07
C SER A 10 8.25 49.42 13.98
N PRO A 11 7.99 50.22 12.92
CA PRO A 11 7.15 49.76 11.84
C PRO A 11 7.85 48.61 11.12
N LEU A 12 7.19 47.45 11.07
CA LEU A 12 7.59 46.33 10.22
C LEU A 12 7.69 46.85 8.77
N PRO A 13 8.75 46.51 8.02
CA PRO A 13 8.88 46.96 6.65
C PRO A 13 7.73 46.38 5.82
N LEU A 14 6.84 47.28 5.40
CA LEU A 14 5.80 47.05 4.41
C LEU A 14 6.43 46.37 3.19
N PHE A 15 5.81 45.24 2.82
CA PHE A 15 5.99 44.50 1.57
C PHE A 15 6.64 45.33 0.46
N ASN A 16 7.93 45.10 0.24
CA ASN A 16 8.58 45.53 -0.98
C ASN A 16 7.97 44.69 -2.10
N GLY A 17 7.17 45.33 -2.96
CA GLY A 17 6.46 44.69 -4.06
C GLY A 17 7.44 44.12 -5.08
N ALA A 18 7.97 42.93 -4.81
CA ALA A 18 8.58 42.10 -5.83
C ALA A 18 7.46 41.69 -6.79
N PRO A 19 7.65 41.83 -8.12
CA PRO A 19 6.65 41.38 -9.07
C PRO A 19 6.39 39.90 -8.82
N VAL A 20 5.12 39.54 -8.62
CA VAL A 20 4.68 38.14 -8.61
C VAL A 20 5.21 37.54 -9.89
N ALA A 21 6.18 36.64 -9.79
CA ALA A 21 6.78 35.98 -10.94
C ALA A 21 5.64 35.46 -11.81
N ALA A 22 5.56 35.99 -13.05
CA ALA A 22 4.50 35.65 -13.98
C ALA A 22 4.37 34.13 -14.03
N ALA A 23 3.17 33.62 -13.70
CA ALA A 23 2.88 32.20 -13.81
C ALA A 23 3.23 31.79 -15.24
N THR A 24 4.28 31.00 -15.40
CA THR A 24 4.69 30.44 -16.68
C THR A 24 3.47 29.75 -17.27
N LYS A 25 2.91 30.32 -18.36
CA LYS A 25 1.75 29.75 -19.06
C LYS A 25 2.14 28.34 -19.49
N VAL A 26 1.39 27.36 -19.01
CA VAL A 26 1.53 25.96 -19.44
C VAL A 26 1.34 25.93 -20.95
N PRO A 27 2.22 25.26 -21.73
CA PRO A 27 2.03 25.11 -23.17
C PRO A 27 0.63 24.57 -23.50
N SER A 28 -0.06 25.18 -24.48
CA SER A 28 -1.45 24.86 -24.83
C SER A 28 -1.68 23.36 -24.99
N TYR A 29 -0.77 22.67 -25.70
CA TYR A 29 -0.91 21.24 -25.96
C TYR A 29 -0.97 20.36 -24.70
N ILE A 30 -0.29 20.77 -23.61
CA ILE A 30 -0.31 20.06 -22.32
C ILE A 30 -1.66 20.29 -21.62
N GLY A 31 -2.15 21.52 -21.63
CA GLY A 31 -3.48 21.86 -21.09
C GLY A 31 -4.60 21.12 -21.84
N ASP A 32 -4.54 21.14 -23.17
CA ASP A 32 -5.50 20.48 -24.04
C ASP A 32 -5.48 18.96 -23.86
N HIS A 33 -4.29 18.36 -23.69
CA HIS A 33 -4.18 16.93 -23.41
C HIS A 33 -4.82 16.52 -22.09
N ARG A 34 -4.59 17.28 -21.02
CA ARG A 34 -5.17 17.01 -19.69
C ARG A 34 -6.68 17.14 -19.69
N ALA A 35 -7.21 18.14 -20.39
CA ALA A 35 -8.65 18.30 -20.55
C ALA A 35 -9.26 17.08 -21.25
N ARG A 36 -8.65 16.60 -22.34
CA ARG A 36 -9.10 15.39 -23.05
C ARG A 36 -9.06 14.13 -22.18
N LEU A 37 -8.00 13.92 -21.40
CA LEU A 37 -7.91 12.76 -20.51
C LEU A 37 -8.97 12.83 -19.39
N ARG A 38 -9.19 14.02 -18.82
CA ARG A 38 -10.23 14.23 -17.82
C ARG A 38 -11.63 13.97 -18.40
N GLU A 39 -11.91 14.47 -19.59
CA GLU A 39 -13.18 14.23 -20.29
C GLU A 39 -13.41 12.74 -20.52
N ARG A 40 -12.41 12.04 -21.07
CA ARG A 40 -12.48 10.59 -21.31
C ARG A 40 -12.74 9.80 -20.03
N PHE A 41 -12.04 10.13 -18.94
CA PHE A 41 -12.26 9.49 -17.64
C PHE A 41 -13.65 9.79 -17.09
N LEU A 42 -14.15 11.02 -17.21
CA LEU A 42 -15.50 11.39 -16.76
C LEU A 42 -16.60 10.70 -17.58
N SER A 43 -16.38 10.48 -18.89
CA SER A 43 -17.35 9.83 -19.75
C SER A 43 -17.34 8.31 -19.67
N GLY A 44 -16.16 7.70 -19.52
CA GLY A 44 -15.95 6.25 -19.68
C GLY A 44 -15.34 5.55 -18.47
N GLY A 45 -15.08 6.27 -17.37
CA GLY A 45 -14.50 5.72 -16.15
C GLY A 45 -13.11 5.14 -16.36
N ALA A 46 -12.75 4.16 -15.54
CA ALA A 46 -11.45 3.48 -15.61
C ALA A 46 -11.31 2.62 -16.88
N ASP A 47 -12.39 1.98 -17.36
CA ASP A 47 -12.34 1.06 -18.51
C ASP A 47 -12.00 1.77 -19.83
N ALA A 48 -12.29 3.06 -19.92
CA ALA A 48 -11.92 3.89 -21.07
C ALA A 48 -10.47 4.39 -21.02
N MET A 49 -9.72 4.07 -19.96
CA MET A 49 -8.39 4.60 -19.71
C MET A 49 -7.37 3.45 -19.68
N PRO A 50 -6.38 3.42 -20.60
CA PRO A 50 -5.25 2.54 -20.44
C PRO A 50 -4.39 2.97 -19.23
N ASP A 51 -3.71 1.99 -18.61
CA ASP A 51 -2.87 2.17 -17.41
C ASP A 51 -1.93 3.38 -17.47
N TYR A 52 -1.31 3.63 -18.62
CA TYR A 52 -0.39 4.75 -18.78
C TYR A 52 -1.08 6.11 -18.74
N GLU A 53 -2.28 6.25 -19.31
CA GLU A 53 -3.05 7.49 -19.23
C GLU A 53 -3.64 7.69 -17.83
N LEU A 54 -4.05 6.60 -17.16
CA LEU A 54 -4.48 6.64 -15.77
C LEU A 54 -3.34 7.11 -14.86
N LEU A 55 -2.12 6.61 -15.08
CA LEU A 55 -0.94 7.05 -14.35
C LEU A 55 -0.63 8.52 -14.63
N GLU A 56 -0.66 8.97 -15.88
CA GLU A 56 -0.46 10.38 -16.23
C GLU A 56 -1.42 11.30 -15.48
N MET A 57 -2.70 10.92 -15.39
CA MET A 57 -3.71 11.67 -14.62
C MET A 57 -3.35 11.81 -13.14
N VAL A 58 -2.82 10.74 -12.52
CA VAL A 58 -2.31 10.78 -11.14
C VAL A 58 -1.13 11.75 -11.05
N LEU A 59 -0.15 11.65 -11.95
CA LEU A 59 1.07 12.46 -11.92
C LEU A 59 0.81 13.97 -12.10
N PHE A 60 -0.23 14.37 -12.83
CA PHE A 60 -0.57 15.79 -12.99
C PHE A 60 -0.93 16.47 -11.66
N ARG A 61 -1.42 15.72 -10.67
CA ARG A 61 -1.76 16.27 -9.34
C ARG A 61 -0.52 16.70 -8.56
N ALA A 62 0.58 15.98 -8.74
CA ALA A 62 1.85 16.28 -8.07
C ALA A 62 2.59 17.44 -8.74
N ASN A 63 2.48 17.61 -10.07
CA ASN A 63 3.08 18.74 -10.76
C ASN A 63 2.30 19.16 -12.02
N ALA A 64 1.58 20.27 -11.88
CA ALA A 64 0.67 20.77 -12.90
C ALA A 64 1.34 21.48 -14.08
N ARG A 65 2.68 21.64 -14.14
CA ARG A 65 3.33 22.46 -15.18
C ARG A 65 4.24 21.69 -16.13
N ARG A 66 4.53 20.41 -15.83
CA ARG A 66 5.41 19.55 -16.64
C ARG A 66 4.60 18.54 -17.45
N ASP A 67 5.13 18.17 -18.61
CA ASP A 67 4.66 17.01 -19.36
C ASP A 67 5.02 15.73 -18.60
N MET A 68 4.00 14.98 -18.18
CA MET A 68 4.16 13.78 -17.36
C MET A 68 4.23 12.50 -18.18
N LYS A 69 3.93 12.55 -19.48
CA LYS A 69 3.92 11.37 -20.32
C LYS A 69 5.27 10.63 -20.36
N PRO A 70 6.43 11.31 -20.53
CA PRO A 70 7.72 10.63 -20.48
C PRO A 70 8.02 10.00 -19.12
N LEU A 71 7.62 10.67 -18.03
CA LEU A 71 7.86 10.18 -16.67
C LEU A 71 6.95 8.99 -16.33
N GLY A 72 5.67 9.05 -16.70
CA GLY A 72 4.73 7.94 -16.53
C GLY A 72 5.19 6.70 -17.28
N ARG A 73 5.69 6.86 -18.52
CA ARG A 73 6.25 5.74 -19.28
C ARG A 73 7.48 5.14 -18.60
N LYS A 74 8.42 5.99 -18.17
CA LYS A 74 9.62 5.54 -17.44
C LYS A 74 9.28 4.77 -16.17
N LEU A 75 8.27 5.22 -15.41
CA LEU A 75 7.79 4.53 -14.22
C LEU A 75 7.20 3.16 -14.55
N LEU A 76 6.35 3.07 -15.58
CA LEU A 76 5.79 1.79 -16.01
C LEU A 76 6.85 0.83 -16.53
N ASP A 77 7.82 1.32 -17.32
CA ASP A 77 8.92 0.47 -17.81
C ASP A 77 9.81 -0.02 -16.64
N THR A 78 9.92 0.77 -15.55
CA THR A 78 10.72 0.40 -14.36
C THR A 78 9.98 -0.58 -13.43
N PHE A 79 8.69 -0.37 -13.20
CA PHE A 79 7.90 -1.10 -12.20
C PHE A 79 6.87 -2.08 -12.80
N GLY A 80 6.83 -2.20 -14.13
CA GLY A 80 6.09 -3.18 -14.90
C GLY A 80 4.59 -2.88 -15.11
N SER A 81 3.90 -2.32 -14.12
CA SER A 81 2.44 -2.11 -14.17
C SER A 81 2.00 -0.88 -13.39
N PHE A 82 0.76 -0.42 -13.61
CA PHE A 82 0.17 0.66 -12.81
C PHE A 82 0.22 0.33 -11.30
N ASN A 83 -0.16 -0.90 -10.94
CA ASN A 83 -0.08 -1.39 -9.56
C ASN A 83 1.36 -1.34 -9.03
N GLY A 84 2.32 -1.85 -9.80
CA GLY A 84 3.74 -1.82 -9.44
C GLY A 84 4.26 -0.40 -9.18
N VAL A 85 3.84 0.59 -9.97
CA VAL A 85 4.22 2.00 -9.75
C VAL A 85 3.64 2.56 -8.45
N ILE A 86 2.35 2.30 -8.17
CA ILE A 86 1.66 2.83 -6.97
C ILE A 86 2.29 2.26 -5.70
N THR A 87 2.63 0.98 -5.72
CA THR A 87 3.04 0.21 -4.54
C THR A 87 4.57 0.14 -4.35
N ALA A 88 5.38 0.41 -5.38
CA ALA A 88 6.85 0.48 -5.30
C ALA A 88 7.34 1.32 -4.12
N SER A 89 8.42 0.91 -3.44
CA SER A 89 8.85 1.61 -2.23
C SER A 89 9.23 3.07 -2.46
N ARG A 90 9.18 3.87 -1.39
CA ARG A 90 9.62 5.27 -1.43
C ARG A 90 11.07 5.39 -1.90
N ALA A 91 11.94 4.47 -1.49
CA ALA A 91 13.35 4.50 -1.86
C ALA A 91 13.52 4.29 -3.36
N ASP A 92 12.82 3.30 -3.93
CA ASP A 92 12.89 3.00 -5.36
C ASP A 92 12.28 4.09 -6.23
N LEU A 93 11.14 4.65 -5.82
CA LEU A 93 10.53 5.78 -6.53
C LEU A 93 11.49 6.97 -6.59
N LEU A 94 12.21 7.28 -5.50
CA LEU A 94 13.17 8.40 -5.46
C LEU A 94 14.43 8.15 -6.29
N ARG A 95 14.71 6.92 -6.73
CA ARG A 95 15.82 6.62 -7.65
C ARG A 95 15.51 7.01 -9.10
N VAL A 96 14.24 7.17 -9.45
CA VAL A 96 13.82 7.52 -10.81
C VAL A 96 13.99 9.02 -11.04
N ASP A 97 14.93 9.39 -11.91
CA ASP A 97 15.10 10.81 -12.29
C ASP A 97 13.78 11.42 -12.79
N GLY A 98 13.44 12.57 -12.23
CA GLY A 98 12.16 13.26 -12.40
C GLY A 98 11.12 13.02 -11.30
N VAL A 99 11.35 12.07 -10.38
CA VAL A 99 10.47 11.81 -9.23
C VAL A 99 10.95 12.57 -8.00
N GLY A 100 10.11 13.49 -7.51
CA GLY A 100 10.32 14.22 -6.26
C GLY A 100 9.36 13.77 -5.16
N LEU A 101 9.57 14.27 -3.94
CA LEU A 101 8.76 13.92 -2.77
C LEU A 101 7.25 14.16 -2.97
N SER A 102 6.84 15.21 -3.71
CA SER A 102 5.42 15.48 -3.98
C SER A 102 4.77 14.36 -4.79
N LEU A 103 5.49 13.79 -5.75
CA LEU A 103 4.99 12.71 -6.61
C LEU A 103 4.94 11.40 -5.82
N VAL A 104 5.98 11.10 -5.04
CA VAL A 104 5.96 9.98 -4.09
C VAL A 104 4.77 10.09 -3.14
N THR A 105 4.50 11.27 -2.60
CA THR A 105 3.38 11.49 -1.68
C THR A 105 2.04 11.21 -2.35
N GLU A 106 1.85 11.64 -3.60
CA GLU A 106 0.61 11.38 -4.34
C GLU A 106 0.39 9.88 -4.59
N LEU A 107 1.43 9.16 -5.02
CA LEU A 107 1.35 7.69 -5.23
C LEU A 107 1.04 6.97 -3.91
N LYS A 108 1.72 7.35 -2.82
CA LYS A 108 1.51 6.75 -1.49
C LYS A 108 0.19 7.10 -0.85
N LEU A 109 -0.39 8.25 -1.20
CA LEU A 109 -1.75 8.58 -0.80
C LEU A 109 -2.77 7.66 -1.48
N ILE A 110 -2.60 7.39 -2.78
CA ILE A 110 -3.47 6.47 -3.53
C ILE A 110 -3.33 5.04 -3.00
N GLU A 111 -2.09 4.56 -2.79
CA GLU A 111 -1.83 3.25 -2.19
C GLU A 111 -2.55 3.12 -0.83
N ALA A 112 -2.37 4.10 0.06
CA ALA A 112 -2.99 4.08 1.38
C ALA A 112 -4.53 4.16 1.31
N ALA A 113 -5.09 4.88 0.35
CA ALA A 113 -6.53 4.93 0.12
C ALA A 113 -7.07 3.57 -0.35
N ALA A 114 -6.42 2.95 -1.34
CA ALA A 114 -6.76 1.63 -1.85
C ALA A 114 -6.68 0.56 -0.74
N GLN A 115 -5.59 0.55 0.03
CA GLN A 115 -5.43 -0.35 1.18
C GLN A 115 -6.55 -0.16 2.22
N ARG A 116 -6.93 1.09 2.55
CA ARG A 116 -8.05 1.35 3.47
C ARG A 116 -9.40 0.88 2.92
N MET A 117 -9.66 1.10 1.63
CA MET A 117 -10.91 0.69 0.99
C MET A 117 -11.04 -0.83 0.95
N LEU A 118 -9.97 -1.54 0.57
CA LEU A 118 -9.95 -3.00 0.56
C LEU A 118 -10.04 -3.56 1.98
N ARG A 119 -9.30 -2.99 2.94
CA ARG A 119 -9.40 -3.35 4.35
C ARG A 119 -10.84 -3.21 4.87
N ASN A 120 -11.54 -2.13 4.52
CA ASN A 120 -12.96 -1.96 4.89
C ASN A 120 -13.91 -2.98 4.22
N ARG A 121 -13.55 -3.53 3.05
CA ARG A 121 -14.33 -4.60 2.42
C ARG A 121 -14.13 -5.94 3.13
N VAL A 122 -13.00 -6.14 3.79
CA VAL A 122 -12.67 -7.40 4.51
C VAL A 122 -13.06 -7.32 5.99
N ILE A 123 -12.94 -6.15 6.63
CA ILE A 123 -13.32 -5.95 8.04
C ILE A 123 -14.83 -6.05 8.22
N ASN A 124 -15.25 -6.76 9.27
CA ASN A 124 -16.66 -7.03 9.61
C ASN A 124 -17.45 -7.80 8.52
N LYS A 125 -16.76 -8.44 7.56
CA LYS A 125 -17.38 -9.41 6.64
C LYS A 125 -16.77 -10.80 6.85
N PRO A 126 -17.51 -11.88 6.55
CA PRO A 126 -16.97 -13.23 6.69
C PRO A 126 -15.87 -13.43 5.64
N VAL A 127 -14.63 -13.62 6.07
CA VAL A 127 -13.46 -13.80 5.18
C VAL A 127 -13.67 -14.97 4.23
N LEU A 128 -14.26 -16.06 4.73
CA LEU A 128 -14.56 -17.26 3.93
C LEU A 128 -15.66 -17.05 2.87
N SER A 129 -16.49 -16.01 2.98
CA SER A 129 -17.52 -15.73 1.97
C SER A 129 -16.96 -15.06 0.71
N SER A 130 -15.73 -14.57 0.75
CA SER A 130 -15.06 -13.97 -0.41
C SER A 130 -13.55 -14.16 -0.32
N TRP A 131 -13.12 -15.40 -0.49
CA TRP A 131 -11.69 -15.77 -0.54
C TRP A 131 -10.91 -14.93 -1.57
N GLN A 132 -11.50 -14.68 -2.74
CA GLN A 132 -10.88 -13.82 -3.75
C GLN A 132 -10.65 -12.38 -3.23
N ALA A 133 -11.61 -11.80 -2.50
CA ALA A 133 -11.42 -10.46 -1.94
C ALA A 133 -10.33 -10.42 -0.85
N LEU A 134 -10.11 -11.53 -0.12
CA LEU A 134 -8.98 -11.67 0.79
C LEU A 134 -7.66 -11.68 0.01
N LEU A 135 -7.57 -12.47 -1.05
CA LEU A 135 -6.37 -12.53 -1.91
C LEU A 135 -6.08 -11.17 -2.54
N ASP A 136 -7.09 -10.49 -3.10
CA ASP A 136 -6.94 -9.17 -3.70
C ASP A 136 -6.45 -8.13 -2.66
N TYR A 137 -6.95 -8.24 -1.42
CA TYR A 137 -6.49 -7.42 -0.31
C TYR A 137 -5.02 -7.68 0.01
N CYS A 138 -4.63 -8.94 0.18
CA CYS A 138 -3.25 -9.34 0.49
C CYS A 138 -2.29 -8.95 -0.64
N GLN A 139 -2.67 -9.15 -1.91
CA GLN A 139 -1.91 -8.72 -3.08
C GLN A 139 -1.66 -7.21 -3.06
N THR A 140 -2.70 -6.40 -2.84
CA THR A 140 -2.58 -4.94 -2.81
C THR A 140 -1.76 -4.46 -1.61
N ALA A 141 -1.86 -5.14 -0.46
CA ALA A 141 -1.16 -4.74 0.75
C ALA A 141 0.31 -5.20 0.79
N MET A 142 0.70 -6.25 0.08
CA MET A 142 1.96 -6.95 0.34
C MET A 142 2.82 -7.28 -0.89
N ALA A 143 2.26 -7.41 -2.10
CA ALA A 143 2.97 -7.98 -3.26
C ALA A 143 4.20 -7.21 -3.74
N HIS A 144 4.23 -5.89 -3.52
CA HIS A 144 5.30 -5.01 -4.02
C HIS A 144 6.14 -4.41 -2.90
N ARG A 145 6.16 -5.05 -1.72
CA ARG A 145 7.06 -4.64 -0.65
C ARG A 145 8.46 -5.21 -0.91
N ASP A 146 9.47 -4.35 -0.78
CA ASP A 146 10.88 -4.73 -0.98
C ASP A 146 11.46 -5.54 0.18
N THR A 147 10.76 -5.56 1.32
CA THR A 147 11.11 -6.35 2.49
C THR A 147 10.02 -7.37 2.74
N GLU A 148 10.42 -8.55 3.20
CA GLU A 148 9.49 -9.56 3.68
C GLU A 148 8.73 -9.03 4.91
N GLN A 149 7.42 -9.24 4.92
CA GLN A 149 6.53 -8.91 6.01
C GLN A 149 5.65 -10.12 6.30
N PHE A 150 5.61 -10.52 7.57
CA PHE A 150 4.64 -11.47 8.06
C PHE A 150 3.40 -10.72 8.61
N ARG A 151 2.22 -11.26 8.37
CA ARG A 151 0.92 -10.70 8.76
C ARG A 151 0.03 -11.80 9.27
N ILE A 152 -0.80 -11.46 10.25
CA ILE A 152 -1.81 -12.36 10.78
C ILE A 152 -3.16 -11.70 10.71
N LEU A 153 -4.11 -12.42 10.13
CA LEU A 153 -5.52 -12.06 10.09
C LEU A 153 -6.23 -12.85 11.19
N PHE A 154 -6.76 -12.15 12.19
CA PHE A 154 -7.44 -12.74 13.33
C PHE A 154 -8.95 -12.78 13.10
N LEU A 155 -9.58 -13.92 13.35
CA LEU A 155 -10.95 -14.20 12.98
C LEU A 155 -11.78 -14.65 14.18
N ASP A 156 -13.04 -14.21 14.23
CA ASP A 156 -14.02 -14.68 15.21
C ASP A 156 -14.68 -16.00 14.79
N ARG A 157 -15.60 -16.51 15.61
CA ARG A 157 -16.30 -17.79 15.35
C ARG A 157 -17.19 -17.78 14.11
N LYS A 158 -17.53 -16.60 13.59
CA LYS A 158 -18.27 -16.41 12.35
C LYS A 158 -17.33 -16.16 11.16
N ASN A 159 -16.02 -16.32 11.37
CA ASN A 159 -14.95 -16.01 10.42
C ASN A 159 -14.95 -14.54 9.96
N LEU A 160 -15.42 -13.63 10.81
CA LEU A 160 -15.29 -12.19 10.60
C LEU A 160 -13.87 -11.76 10.95
N LEU A 161 -13.26 -10.91 10.13
CA LEU A 161 -11.96 -10.31 10.42
C LEU A 161 -12.07 -9.36 11.63
N VAL A 162 -11.49 -9.78 12.75
CA VAL A 162 -11.40 -9.05 14.02
C VAL A 162 -10.24 -8.06 13.98
N ALA A 163 -9.08 -8.54 13.54
CA ALA A 163 -7.88 -7.73 13.45
C ALA A 163 -7.01 -8.19 12.28
N ASP A 164 -6.24 -7.26 11.78
CA ASP A 164 -5.27 -7.46 10.72
C ASP A 164 -3.98 -6.77 11.16
N GLU A 165 -2.97 -7.56 11.49
CA GLU A 165 -1.77 -7.07 12.13
C GLU A 165 -0.52 -7.57 11.40
N PRO A 166 0.32 -6.66 10.86
CA PRO A 166 1.66 -7.02 10.44
C PRO A 166 2.48 -7.39 11.70
N GLN A 167 2.99 -8.61 11.75
CA GLN A 167 3.83 -9.09 12.83
C GLN A 167 5.28 -8.80 12.49
N ALA A 168 5.82 -7.75 13.12
CA ALA A 168 7.19 -7.25 12.99
C ALA A 168 7.65 -6.93 11.54
N GLN A 169 8.48 -5.90 11.40
CA GLN A 169 9.26 -5.66 10.18
C GLN A 169 10.65 -6.22 10.45
N GLY A 170 11.01 -7.31 9.77
CA GLY A 170 12.33 -7.92 9.89
C GLY A 170 13.39 -7.19 9.06
N THR A 171 14.59 -7.77 9.04
CA THR A 171 15.70 -7.35 8.19
C THR A 171 15.50 -7.87 6.75
N VAL A 172 16.51 -7.73 5.89
CA VAL A 172 16.47 -8.17 4.48
C VAL A 172 16.20 -9.69 4.33
N ASP A 173 16.47 -10.50 5.35
CA ASP A 173 16.58 -11.96 5.21
C ASP A 173 15.48 -12.82 5.86
N HIS A 174 14.73 -12.32 6.87
CA HIS A 174 13.44 -12.87 7.34
C HIS A 174 12.91 -12.08 8.55
N VAL A 175 11.61 -12.23 8.84
CA VAL A 175 11.01 -11.83 10.11
C VAL A 175 10.89 -13.06 11.03
N PRO A 176 11.56 -13.12 12.20
CA PRO A 176 11.36 -14.24 13.11
C PRO A 176 9.94 -14.20 13.69
N VAL A 177 9.11 -15.15 13.28
CA VAL A 177 7.77 -15.35 13.81
C VAL A 177 7.82 -16.44 14.87
N TYR A 178 7.45 -16.09 16.11
CA TYR A 178 7.44 -17.05 17.21
C TYR A 178 6.02 -17.56 17.44
N PRO A 179 5.76 -18.89 17.38
CA PRO A 179 4.45 -19.47 17.63
C PRO A 179 3.78 -18.98 18.92
N ARG A 180 4.56 -18.81 19.99
CA ARG A 180 4.05 -18.29 21.27
C ARG A 180 3.43 -16.90 21.16
N GLU A 181 4.01 -16.01 20.36
CA GLU A 181 3.52 -14.63 20.21
C GLU A 181 2.27 -14.61 19.33
N VAL A 182 2.24 -15.44 18.29
CA VAL A 182 1.07 -15.65 17.42
C VAL A 182 -0.13 -16.11 18.25
N VAL A 183 0.06 -17.18 19.03
CA VAL A 183 -1.00 -17.78 19.85
C VAL A 183 -1.42 -16.83 20.98
N LYS A 184 -0.46 -16.20 21.67
CA LYS A 184 -0.75 -15.18 22.69
C LYS A 184 -1.63 -14.08 22.11
N ARG A 185 -1.29 -13.55 20.93
CA ARG A 185 -2.03 -12.47 20.30
C ARG A 185 -3.43 -12.91 19.87
N ALA A 186 -3.57 -14.13 19.34
CA ALA A 186 -4.88 -14.69 19.00
C ALA A 186 -5.80 -14.76 20.24
N LEU A 187 -5.27 -15.19 21.38
CA LEU A 187 -6.00 -15.27 22.64
C LEU A 187 -6.37 -13.88 23.19
N GLU A 188 -5.46 -12.91 23.14
CA GLU A 188 -5.73 -11.52 23.54
C GLU A 188 -6.89 -10.90 22.75
N LEU A 189 -7.01 -11.25 21.47
CA LEU A 189 -8.07 -10.77 20.58
C LEU A 189 -9.34 -11.63 20.63
N ASN A 190 -9.37 -12.68 21.45
CA ASN A 190 -10.44 -13.70 21.48
C ASN A 190 -10.72 -14.29 20.08
N ALA A 191 -9.68 -14.42 19.25
CA ALA A 191 -9.79 -15.02 17.93
C ALA A 191 -10.00 -16.53 18.06
N SER A 192 -10.96 -17.08 17.32
CA SER A 192 -11.15 -18.54 17.21
C SER A 192 -10.40 -19.12 16.03
N ALA A 193 -9.97 -18.29 15.08
CA ALA A 193 -9.16 -18.73 13.96
C ALA A 193 -8.20 -17.64 13.49
N ILE A 194 -7.16 -18.03 12.75
CA ILE A 194 -6.19 -17.14 12.13
C ILE A 194 -5.90 -17.55 10.69
N ILE A 195 -5.46 -16.59 9.87
CA ILE A 195 -4.81 -16.83 8.57
C ILE A 195 -3.44 -16.18 8.64
N LEU A 196 -2.41 -16.95 8.30
CA LEU A 196 -1.03 -16.49 8.20
C LEU A 196 -0.80 -15.96 6.79
N VAL A 197 -0.07 -14.87 6.65
CA VAL A 197 0.26 -14.29 5.34
C VAL A 197 1.67 -13.72 5.35
N HIS A 198 2.50 -14.04 4.36
CA HIS A 198 3.76 -13.33 4.12
C HIS A 198 3.98 -13.03 2.65
N ASN A 199 4.88 -12.09 2.34
CA ASN A 199 5.27 -11.80 0.96
C ASN A 199 6.70 -12.21 0.68
N HIS A 200 6.95 -12.65 -0.54
CA HIS A 200 8.30 -12.83 -1.06
C HIS A 200 8.67 -11.65 -1.96
N PRO A 201 9.63 -10.78 -1.58
CA PRO A 201 10.06 -9.66 -2.41
C PRO A 201 10.60 -10.07 -3.79
N SER A 202 11.09 -11.31 -3.91
CA SER A 202 11.49 -11.93 -5.19
C SER A 202 10.35 -11.99 -6.19
N GLY A 203 9.10 -12.07 -5.71
CA GLY A 203 7.89 -12.21 -6.50
C GLY A 203 7.44 -13.65 -6.72
N ASP A 204 8.27 -14.66 -6.41
CA ASP A 204 7.91 -16.07 -6.46
C ASP A 204 7.20 -16.49 -5.16
N PRO A 205 5.93 -16.92 -5.19
CA PRO A 205 5.18 -17.30 -4.00
C PRO A 205 5.53 -18.71 -3.48
N THR A 206 6.48 -19.42 -4.06
CA THR A 206 6.88 -20.77 -3.60
C THR A 206 7.47 -20.70 -2.18
N PRO A 207 6.92 -21.42 -1.18
CA PRO A 207 7.42 -21.37 0.20
C PRO A 207 8.78 -22.06 0.35
N SER A 208 9.58 -21.56 1.29
CA SER A 208 10.83 -22.18 1.73
C SER A 208 10.58 -23.30 2.77
N GLU A 209 11.58 -24.15 3.00
CA GLU A 209 11.54 -25.15 4.09
C GLU A 209 11.37 -24.49 5.48
N SER A 210 11.89 -23.27 5.64
CA SER A 210 11.71 -22.47 6.87
C SER A 210 10.25 -22.09 7.04
N ASP A 211 9.58 -21.65 5.98
CA ASP A 211 8.15 -21.31 6.00
C ASP A 211 7.33 -22.53 6.39
N ILE A 212 7.63 -23.69 5.81
CA ILE A 212 6.93 -24.95 6.11
C ILE A 212 7.10 -25.34 7.57
N THR A 213 8.34 -25.30 8.08
CA THR A 213 8.64 -25.65 9.47
C THR A 213 7.96 -24.70 10.45
N MET A 214 8.06 -23.39 10.21
CA MET A 214 7.40 -22.37 11.02
C MET A 214 5.88 -22.54 11.04
N THR A 215 5.28 -22.78 9.87
CA THR A 215 3.83 -22.98 9.74
C THR A 215 3.36 -24.15 10.59
N ARG A 216 4.03 -25.30 10.50
CA ARG A 216 3.69 -26.48 11.30
C ARG A 216 3.75 -26.20 12.79
N GLN A 217 4.80 -25.53 13.27
CA GLN A 217 4.92 -25.16 14.68
C GLN A 217 3.80 -24.22 15.14
N ILE A 218 3.38 -23.27 14.29
CA ILE A 218 2.25 -22.38 14.60
C ILE A 218 0.94 -23.17 14.64
N VAL A 219 0.70 -24.05 13.67
CA VAL A 219 -0.51 -24.89 13.60
C VAL A 219 -0.64 -25.75 14.86
N GLU A 220 0.42 -26.48 15.22
CA GLU A 220 0.45 -27.33 16.42
C GLU A 220 0.17 -26.52 17.70
N ALA A 221 0.83 -25.37 17.85
CA ALA A 221 0.65 -24.52 19.04
C ALA A 221 -0.76 -23.90 19.11
N ALA A 222 -1.31 -23.49 17.97
CA ALA A 222 -2.64 -22.89 17.89
C ALA A 222 -3.74 -23.92 18.16
N GLU A 223 -3.59 -25.15 17.65
CA GLU A 223 -4.54 -26.25 17.85
C GLU A 223 -4.69 -26.61 19.33
N VAL A 224 -3.58 -26.72 20.07
CA VAL A 224 -3.59 -26.97 21.53
C VAL A 224 -4.39 -25.91 22.30
N MET A 225 -4.38 -24.67 21.80
CA MET A 225 -5.10 -23.55 22.42
C MET A 225 -6.50 -23.32 21.84
N GLY A 226 -6.98 -24.21 20.97
CA GLY A 226 -8.32 -24.13 20.36
C GLY A 226 -8.47 -23.01 19.33
N VAL A 227 -7.37 -22.56 18.71
CA VAL A 227 -7.36 -21.58 17.62
C VAL A 227 -7.09 -22.29 16.30
N THR A 228 -8.02 -22.22 15.35
CA THR A 228 -7.84 -22.85 14.04
C THR A 228 -6.95 -22.00 13.14
N VAL A 229 -5.93 -22.60 12.51
CA VAL A 229 -5.20 -21.95 11.41
C VAL A 229 -5.88 -22.34 10.10
N HIS A 230 -6.55 -21.39 9.44
CA HIS A 230 -7.32 -21.67 8.23
C HIS A 230 -6.46 -21.85 6.99
N ASP A 231 -5.40 -21.05 6.88
CA ASP A 231 -4.44 -21.14 5.78
C ASP A 231 -3.16 -20.38 6.13
N HIS A 232 -2.13 -20.63 5.32
CA HIS A 232 -0.95 -19.80 5.21
C HIS A 232 -0.77 -19.40 3.74
N LEU A 233 -0.77 -18.10 3.50
CA LEU A 233 -0.67 -17.50 2.16
C LEU A 233 0.69 -16.89 1.94
N VAL A 234 1.35 -17.26 0.84
CA VAL A 234 2.56 -16.60 0.36
C VAL A 234 2.19 -15.71 -0.82
N ILE A 235 2.49 -14.42 -0.73
CA ILE A 235 2.13 -13.41 -1.72
C ILE A 235 3.34 -13.06 -2.57
N GLY A 236 3.27 -13.38 -3.86
CA GLY A 236 4.23 -13.00 -4.90
C GLY A 236 3.74 -11.82 -5.73
N LYS A 237 4.45 -11.51 -6.83
CA LYS A 237 4.10 -10.42 -7.75
C LYS A 237 3.03 -10.89 -8.73
N GLY A 238 1.77 -10.73 -8.34
CA GLY A 238 0.62 -11.08 -9.18
C GLY A 238 0.16 -12.54 -9.08
N ASP A 239 0.81 -13.35 -8.24
CA ASP A 239 0.40 -14.71 -7.90
C ASP A 239 0.54 -14.97 -6.39
N SER A 240 -0.11 -16.02 -5.89
CA SER A 240 -0.11 -16.40 -4.49
C SER A 240 -0.15 -17.91 -4.29
N PHE A 241 0.52 -18.39 -3.24
CA PHE A 241 0.51 -19.79 -2.83
C PHE A 241 -0.33 -19.97 -1.57
N SER A 242 -1.20 -20.99 -1.56
CA SER A 242 -1.98 -21.41 -0.40
C SER A 242 -1.46 -22.75 0.10
N PHE A 243 -0.99 -22.80 1.35
CA PHE A 243 -0.55 -24.04 1.98
C PHE A 243 -1.67 -25.07 2.02
N ARG A 244 -2.90 -24.66 2.33
CA ARG A 244 -4.04 -25.57 2.42
C ARG A 244 -4.43 -26.16 1.07
N SER A 245 -4.47 -25.35 0.02
CA SER A 245 -4.82 -25.81 -1.32
C SER A 245 -3.77 -26.75 -1.93
N ASN A 246 -2.52 -26.63 -1.46
CA ASN A 246 -1.39 -27.45 -1.90
C ASN A 246 -1.07 -28.61 -0.95
N GLY A 247 -1.92 -28.88 0.05
CA GLY A 247 -1.78 -30.05 0.94
C GLY A 247 -0.62 -29.98 1.93
N LEU A 248 -0.22 -28.77 2.35
CA LEU A 248 0.85 -28.55 3.33
C LEU A 248 0.36 -28.26 4.76
N PHE A 249 -0.91 -28.53 5.02
CA PHE A 249 -1.54 -28.55 6.36
C PHE A 249 -1.68 -29.97 6.88
#